data_AF-A0A1X7JF10-F1
#
_entry.id   AF-A0A1X7JF10-F1
#
_cell.length_a   1.000
_cell.length_b   1.000
_cell.length_c   1.000
_cell.angle_alpha   90.00
_cell.angle_beta   90.00
_cell.angle_gamma   90.00
#
_symmetry.space_group_name_H-M   'P 1'
#
loop_
_entity.id
_entity.type
_entity.pdbx_description
1 polymer ?
#
loop_
_entity_poly.entity_id
_entity_poly.type
_entity_poly.pdbx_seq_one_letter_code
_entity_poly.pdbx_strand_id
1 'polypeptide(L)'
;MKGRAGLPNPGLTVWVLRWVALYTRGLPEGAARDRADEIASDLFEHNAAAVAADQSKRATTLSILTRALTGMGADVLWRERQLQQEHRRQLSVASPALRTRYSRVARGAVALGAAVAILTLASTIRVLTNVPTAWGVSSVTGQIAVTVGVLLALLALLRSSSRILGALFFAALSLPLCLAVAQNTMYISLTLAQVMQSALAPFAATSYYLAFAVLFIPAYLLIAVFMTIAVRLRALHRRIRLEAYTPAHETTMLY
;
A
#
# COMPACT_ATOMS: atom_id res chain seq x y z
N MET A 1 -40.73 -15.76 -35.69
CA MET A 1 -40.97 -15.36 -34.29
C MET A 1 -39.80 -14.51 -33.83
N LYS A 2 -39.98 -13.19 -33.65
CA LYS A 2 -38.93 -12.29 -33.13
C LYS A 2 -38.66 -12.67 -31.67
N GLY A 3 -37.49 -13.23 -31.38
CA GLY A 3 -37.06 -13.53 -30.02
C GLY A 3 -37.07 -12.24 -29.19
N ARG A 4 -37.86 -12.21 -28.10
CA ARG A 4 -37.72 -11.17 -27.08
C ARG A 4 -36.26 -11.13 -26.66
N ALA A 5 -35.67 -9.94 -26.66
CA ALA A 5 -34.33 -9.71 -26.12
C ALA A 5 -34.23 -10.41 -24.77
N GLY A 6 -33.50 -11.53 -24.73
CA GLY A 6 -33.29 -12.26 -23.49
C GLY A 6 -32.57 -11.30 -22.55
N LEU A 7 -33.13 -11.10 -21.36
CA LEU A 7 -32.41 -10.41 -20.29
C LEU A 7 -31.03 -11.08 -20.17
N PRO A 8 -29.93 -10.29 -20.05
CA PRO A 8 -28.60 -10.83 -19.86
C PRO A 8 -28.63 -11.80 -18.68
N ASN A 9 -27.75 -12.81 -18.65
CA ASN A 9 -27.68 -13.74 -17.53
C ASN A 9 -27.62 -12.92 -16.22
N PRO A 10 -28.70 -12.88 -15.43
CA PRO A 10 -28.85 -11.86 -14.39
C PRO A 10 -27.78 -12.02 -13.32
N GLY A 11 -27.29 -13.25 -13.12
CA GLY A 11 -26.19 -13.52 -12.20
C GLY A 11 -24.87 -12.86 -12.62
N LEU A 12 -24.53 -12.87 -13.92
CA LEU A 12 -23.28 -12.28 -14.39
C LEU A 12 -23.33 -10.75 -14.34
N THR A 13 -24.44 -10.14 -14.78
CA THR A 13 -24.63 -8.69 -14.69
C THR A 13 -24.55 -8.21 -13.24
N VAL A 14 -25.23 -8.90 -12.32
CA VAL A 14 -25.17 -8.60 -10.89
C VAL A 14 -23.74 -8.75 -10.36
N TRP A 15 -23.00 -9.77 -10.78
CA TRP A 15 -21.61 -9.96 -10.36
C TRP A 15 -20.71 -8.82 -10.85
N VAL A 16 -20.82 -8.40 -12.12
CA VAL A 16 -20.04 -7.28 -12.66
C VAL A 16 -20.37 -5.99 -11.92
N LEU A 17 -21.66 -5.70 -11.68
CA LEU A 17 -22.07 -4.50 -10.93
C LEU A 17 -21.62 -4.54 -9.46
N ARG A 18 -21.58 -5.73 -8.83
CA ARG A 18 -20.99 -5.89 -7.49
C ARG A 18 -19.49 -5.64 -7.48
N TRP A 19 -18.77 -6.10 -8.50
CA TRP A 19 -17.36 -5.77 -8.69
C TRP A 19 -17.18 -4.26 -8.83
N VAL A 20 -18.00 -3.58 -9.65
CA VAL A 20 -18.00 -2.11 -9.78
C VAL A 20 -18.21 -1.44 -8.44
N ALA A 21 -19.27 -1.78 -7.71
CA ALA A 21 -19.55 -1.23 -6.38
C ALA A 21 -18.38 -1.46 -5.39
N LEU A 22 -17.71 -2.61 -5.49
CA LEU A 22 -16.56 -2.93 -4.64
C LEU A 22 -15.34 -2.05 -4.99
N TYR A 23 -14.99 -1.95 -6.29
CA TYR A 23 -13.79 -1.21 -6.68
C TYR A 23 -14.01 0.31 -6.67
N THR A 24 -15.23 0.82 -6.81
CA THR A 24 -15.53 2.26 -6.69
C THR A 24 -15.72 2.71 -5.24
N ARG A 25 -15.72 1.79 -4.27
CA ARG A 25 -15.94 2.12 -2.85
C ARG A 25 -14.98 3.21 -2.35
N GLY A 26 -15.53 4.29 -1.80
CA GLY A 26 -14.77 5.41 -1.24
C GLY A 26 -14.27 6.43 -2.27
N LEU A 27 -14.65 6.31 -3.54
CA LEU A 27 -14.57 7.39 -4.51
C LEU A 27 -15.68 8.42 -4.27
N PRO A 28 -15.55 9.65 -4.81
CA PRO A 28 -16.65 10.61 -4.86
C PRO A 28 -17.91 9.99 -5.47
N GLU A 29 -19.07 10.30 -4.90
CA GLU A 29 -20.33 9.65 -5.27
C GLU A 29 -20.67 9.80 -6.76
N GLY A 30 -20.41 10.98 -7.34
CA GLY A 30 -20.56 11.22 -8.78
C GLY A 30 -19.72 10.25 -9.61
N ALA A 31 -18.40 10.19 -9.37
CA ALA A 31 -17.51 9.31 -10.11
C ALA A 31 -17.86 7.82 -9.96
N ALA A 32 -18.37 7.40 -8.80
CA ALA A 32 -18.81 6.03 -8.59
C ALA A 32 -20.11 5.71 -9.35
N ARG A 33 -21.07 6.63 -9.36
CA ARG A 33 -22.34 6.51 -10.10
C ARG A 33 -22.09 6.54 -11.61
N ASP A 34 -21.35 7.54 -12.10
CA ASP A 34 -21.00 7.66 -13.52
C ASP A 34 -20.36 6.38 -14.04
N ARG A 35 -19.44 5.79 -13.26
CA ARG A 35 -18.79 4.54 -13.64
C ARG A 35 -19.73 3.33 -13.60
N ALA A 36 -20.66 3.28 -12.65
CA ALA A 36 -21.66 2.22 -12.59
C ALA A 36 -22.64 2.31 -13.77
N ASP A 37 -23.06 3.51 -14.13
CA ASP A 37 -23.97 3.77 -15.24
C ASP A 37 -23.30 3.47 -16.59
N GLU A 38 -22.02 3.85 -16.77
CA GLU A 38 -21.21 3.48 -17.94
C GLU A 38 -21.16 1.96 -18.11
N ILE A 39 -20.79 1.21 -17.06
CA ILE A 39 -20.70 -0.25 -17.14
C ILE A 39 -22.08 -0.90 -17.33
N ALA A 40 -23.14 -0.34 -16.74
CA ALA A 40 -24.51 -0.82 -16.97
C ALA A 40 -24.95 -0.62 -18.43
N SER A 41 -24.62 0.54 -19.03
CA SER A 41 -24.87 0.83 -20.45
C SER A 41 -24.08 -0.12 -21.35
N ASP A 42 -22.78 -0.30 -21.09
CA ASP A 42 -21.92 -1.23 -21.84
C ASP A 42 -22.48 -2.66 -21.84
N LEU A 43 -22.95 -3.14 -20.68
CA LEU A 43 -23.56 -4.47 -20.57
C LEU A 43 -24.89 -4.57 -21.34
N PHE A 44 -25.70 -3.51 -21.33
CA PHE A 44 -26.93 -3.44 -22.10
C PHE A 44 -26.67 -3.46 -23.60
N GLU A 45 -25.75 -2.61 -24.09
CA GLU A 45 -25.35 -2.54 -25.49
C GLU A 45 -24.74 -3.85 -25.98
N HIS A 46 -23.85 -4.46 -25.19
CA HIS A 46 -23.23 -5.74 -25.54
C HIS A 46 -24.27 -6.86 -25.63
N ASN A 47 -25.27 -6.86 -24.77
CA ASN A 47 -26.37 -7.82 -24.84
C ASN A 47 -27.27 -7.56 -26.05
N ALA A 48 -27.61 -6.30 -26.34
CA ALA A 48 -28.40 -5.92 -27.51
C ALA A 48 -27.72 -6.32 -28.82
N ALA A 49 -26.40 -6.08 -28.92
CA ALA A 49 -25.59 -6.49 -30.06
C ALA A 49 -25.52 -8.02 -30.23
N ALA A 50 -25.38 -8.77 -29.13
CA ALA A 50 -25.38 -10.23 -29.17
C ALA A 50 -26.73 -10.80 -29.64
N VAL A 51 -27.85 -10.18 -29.22
CA VAL A 51 -29.20 -10.54 -29.69
C VAL A 51 -29.36 -10.23 -31.18
N ALA A 52 -28.88 -9.07 -31.64
CA ALA A 52 -28.94 -8.69 -33.05
C ALA A 52 -28.11 -9.62 -33.95
N ALA A 53 -27.01 -10.17 -33.43
CA ALA A 53 -26.12 -11.10 -34.14
C ALA A 53 -26.48 -12.58 -33.97
N ASP A 54 -27.62 -12.90 -33.36
CA ASP A 54 -28.07 -14.28 -33.03
C ASP A 54 -27.00 -15.14 -32.33
N GLN A 55 -26.20 -14.51 -31.46
CA GLN A 55 -25.15 -15.20 -30.72
C GLN A 55 -25.75 -16.07 -29.62
N SER A 56 -25.17 -17.26 -29.41
CA SER A 56 -25.59 -18.12 -28.32
C SER A 56 -25.38 -17.45 -26.95
N LYS A 57 -26.34 -17.60 -26.04
CA LYS A 57 -26.26 -17.06 -24.66
C LYS A 57 -24.97 -17.44 -23.93
N ARG A 58 -24.45 -18.65 -24.20
CA ARG A 58 -23.21 -19.16 -23.61
C ARG A 58 -21.99 -18.39 -24.13
N ALA A 59 -21.92 -18.14 -25.45
CA ALA A 59 -20.85 -17.36 -26.05
C ALA A 59 -20.86 -15.91 -25.52
N THR A 60 -22.03 -15.27 -25.42
CA THR A 60 -22.16 -13.93 -24.84
C THR A 60 -21.71 -13.87 -23.38
N THR A 61 -22.11 -14.86 -22.56
CA THR A 61 -21.71 -14.97 -21.15
C THR A 61 -20.20 -15.10 -21.00
N LEU A 62 -19.57 -15.99 -21.78
CA LEU A 62 -18.12 -16.17 -21.75
C LEU A 62 -17.37 -14.93 -22.22
N SER A 63 -17.87 -14.24 -23.26
CA SER A 63 -17.28 -12.99 -23.74
C SER A 63 -17.29 -11.91 -22.65
N ILE A 64 -18.44 -11.69 -21.99
CA ILE A 64 -18.56 -10.72 -20.89
C ILE A 64 -17.65 -11.09 -19.72
N LEU A 65 -17.65 -12.37 -19.30
CA LEU A 65 -16.82 -12.83 -18.19
C LEU A 65 -15.33 -12.61 -18.48
N THR A 66 -14.88 -12.97 -19.68
CA THR A 66 -13.48 -12.82 -20.09
C THR A 66 -13.06 -11.35 -20.08
N ARG A 67 -13.89 -10.47 -20.63
CA ARG A 67 -13.65 -9.01 -20.63
C ARG A 67 -13.64 -8.44 -19.21
N ALA A 68 -14.54 -8.88 -18.34
CA ALA A 68 -14.57 -8.42 -16.96
C ALA A 68 -13.29 -8.83 -16.21
N LEU A 69 -12.86 -10.09 -16.34
CA LEU A 69 -11.65 -10.60 -15.68
C LEU A 69 -10.37 -9.91 -16.18
N THR A 70 -10.22 -9.72 -17.49
CA THR A 70 -9.06 -9.01 -18.05
C THR A 70 -9.09 -7.52 -17.74
N GLY A 71 -10.27 -6.94 -17.53
CA GLY A 71 -10.49 -5.54 -17.16
C GLY A 71 -10.20 -5.21 -15.69
N MET A 72 -10.25 -6.18 -14.77
CA MET A 72 -10.12 -5.92 -13.32
C MET A 72 -8.85 -5.15 -12.94
N GLY A 73 -7.72 -5.46 -13.58
CA GLY A 73 -6.46 -4.75 -13.33
C GLY A 73 -6.53 -3.28 -13.77
N ALA A 74 -7.18 -3.01 -14.90
CA ALA A 74 -7.42 -1.65 -15.39
C ALA A 74 -8.39 -0.89 -14.48
N ASP A 75 -9.41 -1.55 -13.93
CA ASP A 75 -10.35 -0.96 -12.98
C ASP A 75 -9.66 -0.53 -11.69
N VAL A 76 -8.78 -1.37 -11.14
CA VAL A 76 -7.98 -1.03 -9.94
C VAL A 76 -7.03 0.13 -10.23
N LEU A 77 -6.39 0.14 -11.41
CA LEU A 77 -5.53 1.25 -11.81
C LEU A 77 -6.32 2.55 -12.02
N TRP A 78 -7.51 2.47 -12.60
CA TRP A 78 -8.44 3.60 -12.74
C TRP A 78 -8.84 4.16 -11.38
N ARG A 79 -9.24 3.30 -10.43
CA ARG A 79 -9.57 3.69 -9.05
C ARG A 79 -8.42 4.44 -8.40
N GLU A 80 -7.20 3.92 -8.52
CA GLU A 80 -6.00 4.55 -7.97
C GLU A 80 -5.77 5.94 -8.57
N ARG A 81 -5.97 6.12 -9.88
CA ARG A 81 -5.87 7.43 -10.53
C ARG A 81 -6.94 8.40 -10.00
N GLN A 82 -8.18 7.95 -9.84
CA GLN A 82 -9.27 8.77 -9.27
C GLN A 82 -8.96 9.20 -7.83
N LEU A 83 -8.50 8.29 -6.98
CA LEU A 83 -8.08 8.60 -5.61
C LEU A 83 -6.91 9.60 -5.59
N GLN A 84 -5.96 9.47 -6.51
CA GLN A 84 -4.84 10.41 -6.63
C GLN A 84 -5.28 11.79 -7.09
N GLN A 85 -6.17 11.88 -8.08
CA GLN A 85 -6.75 13.14 -8.56
C GLN A 85 -7.52 13.84 -7.45
N GLU A 86 -8.38 13.11 -6.74
CA GLU A 86 -9.14 13.64 -5.61
C GLU A 86 -8.22 14.12 -4.49
N HIS A 87 -7.18 13.36 -4.16
CA HIS A 87 -6.19 13.80 -3.17
C HIS A 87 -5.47 15.09 -3.60
N ARG A 88 -5.12 15.24 -4.88
CA ARG A 88 -4.51 16.47 -5.41
C ARG A 88 -5.47 17.65 -5.32
N ARG A 89 -6.76 17.45 -5.64
CA ARG A 89 -7.81 18.47 -5.50
C ARG A 89 -8.00 18.91 -4.05
N GLN A 90 -8.03 17.97 -3.11
CA GLN A 90 -8.10 18.30 -1.68
C GLN A 90 -6.88 19.12 -1.22
N LEU A 91 -5.68 18.76 -1.69
CA LEU A 91 -4.45 19.49 -1.37
C LEU A 91 -4.37 20.89 -2.00
N SER A 92 -5.02 21.12 -3.15
CA SER A 92 -5.01 22.44 -3.80
C SER A 92 -5.92 23.44 -3.07
N VAL A 93 -7.00 22.97 -2.45
CA VAL A 93 -7.93 23.79 -1.66
C VAL A 93 -7.42 24.01 -0.22
N ALA A 94 -6.64 23.07 0.31
CA ALA A 94 -6.10 23.16 1.67
C ALA A 94 -5.13 24.35 1.86
N SER A 95 -5.09 24.85 3.10
CA SER A 95 -4.21 25.97 3.48
C SER A 95 -2.73 25.69 3.17
N PRO A 96 -1.94 26.70 2.74
CA PRO A 96 -0.52 26.51 2.40
C PRO A 96 0.31 25.93 3.55
N ALA A 97 -0.02 26.29 4.80
CA ALA A 97 0.64 25.78 5.99
C ALA A 97 0.42 24.26 6.18
N LEU A 98 -0.82 23.78 6.05
CA LEU A 98 -1.13 22.35 6.14
C LEU A 98 -0.49 21.55 5.01
N ARG A 99 -0.56 22.04 3.76
CA ARG A 99 0.07 21.41 2.60
C ARG A 99 1.58 21.24 2.80
N THR A 100 2.25 22.28 3.31
CA THR A 100 3.69 22.27 3.58
C THR A 100 4.05 21.33 4.73
N ARG A 101 3.20 21.22 5.76
CA ARG A 101 3.40 20.29 6.87
C ARG A 101 3.24 18.83 6.42
N TYR A 102 2.19 18.55 5.63
CA TYR A 102 1.94 17.23 5.05
C TYR A 102 3.08 16.78 4.13
N SER A 103 3.55 17.67 3.24
CA SER A 103 4.65 17.36 2.32
C SER A 103 5.98 17.11 3.05
N ARG A 104 6.26 17.83 4.14
CA ARG A 104 7.43 17.60 4.98
C ARG A 104 7.39 16.23 5.67
N VAL A 105 6.28 15.89 6.33
CA VAL A 105 6.12 14.59 7.00
C VAL A 105 6.20 13.44 5.98
N ALA A 106 5.53 13.57 4.84
CA ALA A 106 5.55 12.55 3.80
C ALA A 106 6.95 12.35 3.19
N ARG A 107 7.68 13.44 2.88
CA ARG A 107 9.06 13.34 2.38
C ARG A 107 10.01 12.75 3.43
N GLY A 108 9.87 13.15 4.69
CA GLY A 108 10.65 12.58 5.79
C GLY A 108 10.42 11.07 5.94
N ALA A 109 9.16 10.63 5.85
CA ALA A 109 8.80 9.22 5.89
C ALA A 109 9.41 8.43 4.72
N VAL A 110 9.32 8.96 3.49
CA VAL A 110 9.92 8.33 2.30
C VAL A 110 11.44 8.27 2.41
N ALA A 111 12.09 9.36 2.82
CA ALA A 111 13.55 9.41 2.96
C ALA A 111 14.05 8.40 4.00
N LEU A 112 13.38 8.33 5.16
CA LEU A 112 13.70 7.35 6.20
C LEU A 112 13.45 5.92 5.72
N GLY A 113 12.29 5.65 5.10
CA GLY A 113 11.96 4.34 4.53
C GLY A 113 12.95 3.91 3.44
N ALA A 114 13.40 4.84 2.59
CA ALA A 114 14.40 4.59 1.56
C ALA A 114 15.77 4.25 2.18
N ALA A 115 16.20 4.98 3.21
CA ALA A 115 17.43 4.66 3.93
C ALA A 115 17.37 3.26 4.54
N VAL A 116 16.26 2.90 5.20
CA VAL A 116 16.05 1.56 5.75
C VAL A 116 16.08 0.49 4.65
N ALA A 117 15.42 0.74 3.51
CA ALA A 117 15.40 -0.19 2.38
C ALA A 117 16.79 -0.42 1.77
N ILE A 118 17.57 0.66 1.59
CA ILE A 118 18.95 0.57 1.07
C ILE A 118 19.83 -0.24 2.02
N LEU A 119 19.77 0.04 3.32
CA LEU A 119 20.53 -0.71 4.33
C LEU A 119 20.14 -2.20 4.35
N THR A 120 18.85 -2.49 4.28
CA THR A 120 18.32 -3.87 4.24
C THR A 120 18.78 -4.60 2.99
N LEU A 121 18.72 -3.94 1.83
CA LEU A 121 19.16 -4.49 0.56
C LEU A 121 20.67 -4.76 0.56
N ALA A 122 21.48 -3.80 1.04
CA ALA A 122 22.92 -3.97 1.16
C ALA A 122 23.29 -5.12 2.10
N SER A 123 22.60 -5.25 3.23
CA SER A 123 22.75 -6.39 4.14
C SER A 123 22.43 -7.72 3.44
N THR A 124 21.35 -7.76 2.66
CA THR A 124 20.95 -8.97 1.92
C THR A 124 21.98 -9.38 0.89
N ILE A 125 22.48 -8.42 0.09
CA ILE A 125 23.53 -8.68 -0.89
C ILE A 125 24.76 -9.26 -0.18
N ARG A 126 25.16 -8.69 0.97
CA ARG A 126 26.31 -9.16 1.72
C ARG A 126 26.14 -10.56 2.28
N VAL A 127 24.95 -10.88 2.78
CA VAL A 127 24.58 -12.23 3.24
C VAL A 127 24.69 -13.24 2.09
N LEU A 128 24.16 -12.89 0.92
CA LEU A 128 24.22 -13.76 -0.26
C LEU A 128 25.64 -13.98 -0.78
N THR A 129 26.56 -13.04 -0.56
CA THR A 129 27.95 -13.16 -1.04
C THR A 129 28.93 -13.75 -0.03
N ASN A 130 28.67 -13.67 1.28
CA ASN A 130 29.65 -14.02 2.32
C ASN A 130 29.24 -15.19 3.22
N VAL A 131 27.98 -15.66 3.23
CA VAL A 131 27.57 -16.71 4.17
C VAL A 131 28.07 -18.07 3.68
N PRO A 132 28.92 -18.77 4.47
CA PRO A 132 29.25 -20.17 4.20
C PRO A 132 27.97 -20.99 4.32
N THR A 133 27.71 -21.87 3.35
CA THR A 133 26.50 -22.70 3.22
C THR A 133 26.12 -23.54 4.46
N ALA A 134 27.00 -23.60 5.47
CA ALA A 134 26.85 -24.39 6.70
C ALA A 134 25.79 -23.86 7.70
N TRP A 135 25.38 -22.58 7.66
CA TRP A 135 24.46 -22.00 8.67
C TRP A 135 22.98 -21.97 8.25
N GLY A 136 22.63 -22.69 7.18
CA GLY A 136 21.25 -23.07 6.86
C GLY A 136 20.46 -22.06 6.02
N VAL A 137 19.70 -22.62 5.07
CA VAL A 137 18.83 -21.92 4.10
C VAL A 137 17.83 -20.97 4.77
N SER A 138 17.43 -21.26 6.01
CA SER A 138 16.44 -20.49 6.77
C SER A 138 16.84 -19.04 7.03
N SER A 139 18.13 -18.75 7.28
CA SER A 139 18.63 -17.38 7.52
C SER A 139 18.55 -16.52 6.25
N VAL A 140 18.87 -17.11 5.10
CA VAL A 140 18.84 -16.45 3.78
C VAL A 140 17.40 -16.20 3.34
N THR A 141 16.51 -17.20 3.44
CA THR A 141 15.09 -17.03 3.09
C THR A 141 14.42 -15.96 3.94
N GLY A 142 14.69 -15.93 5.25
CA GLY A 142 14.17 -14.92 6.16
C GLY A 142 14.62 -13.50 5.78
N GLN A 143 15.91 -13.32 5.49
CA GLN A 143 16.45 -12.03 5.05
C GLN A 143 15.83 -11.57 3.72
N ILE A 144 15.70 -12.47 2.73
CA ILE A 144 15.06 -12.13 1.45
C ILE A 144 13.60 -11.71 1.67
N ALA A 145 12.84 -12.46 2.48
CA ALA A 145 11.44 -12.16 2.76
C ALA A 145 11.27 -10.78 3.41
N VAL A 146 12.12 -10.45 4.39
CA VAL A 146 12.14 -9.12 5.03
C VAL A 146 12.47 -8.04 4.00
N THR A 147 13.47 -8.25 3.15
CA THR A 147 13.87 -7.27 2.13
C THR A 147 12.75 -7.00 1.15
N VAL A 148 12.09 -8.04 0.64
CA VAL A 148 10.91 -7.89 -0.22
C VAL A 148 9.80 -7.13 0.51
N GLY A 149 9.52 -7.47 1.77
CA GLY A 149 8.53 -6.74 2.59
C GLY A 149 8.86 -5.26 2.73
N VAL A 150 10.11 -4.92 3.02
CA VAL A 150 10.59 -3.53 3.18
C VAL A 150 10.47 -2.75 1.86
N LEU A 151 10.80 -3.37 0.72
CA LEU A 151 10.64 -2.76 -0.60
C LEU A 151 9.16 -2.50 -0.92
N LEU A 152 8.26 -3.45 -0.61
CA LEU A 152 6.82 -3.26 -0.77
C LEU A 152 6.28 -2.14 0.15
N ALA A 153 6.77 -2.08 1.40
CA ALA A 153 6.42 -1.00 2.32
C ALA A 153 6.88 0.38 1.80
N LEU A 154 8.07 0.45 1.19
CA LEU A 154 8.58 1.65 0.54
C LEU A 154 7.74 2.06 -0.67
N LEU A 155 7.37 1.11 -1.54
CA LEU A 155 6.48 1.37 -2.66
C LEU A 155 5.12 1.92 -2.19
N ALA A 156 4.59 1.40 -1.08
CA ALA A 156 3.39 1.93 -0.46
C ALA A 156 3.59 3.35 0.13
N LEU A 157 4.76 3.69 0.67
CA LEU A 157 5.09 5.05 1.11
C LEU A 157 5.21 6.05 -0.06
N LEU A 158 5.69 5.61 -1.22
CA LEU A 158 5.82 6.46 -2.40
C LEU A 158 4.44 6.86 -2.96
N ARG A 159 3.45 5.98 -2.83
CA ARG A 159 2.08 6.20 -3.31
C ARG A 159 1.28 7.02 -2.29
N SER A 160 0.77 8.18 -2.70
CA SER A 160 0.01 9.09 -1.83
C SER A 160 -1.23 8.45 -1.18
N SER A 161 -1.88 7.53 -1.88
CA SER A 161 -3.08 6.80 -1.42
C SER A 161 -2.77 5.79 -0.30
N SER A 162 -1.57 5.22 -0.28
CA SER A 162 -1.21 4.11 0.62
C SER A 162 -0.09 4.44 1.61
N ARG A 163 0.30 5.72 1.77
CA ARG A 163 1.37 6.12 2.71
C ARG A 163 1.17 5.65 4.13
N ILE A 164 -0.07 5.70 4.63
CA ILE A 164 -0.38 5.24 5.99
C ILE A 164 -0.12 3.73 6.09
N LEU A 165 -0.54 2.96 5.07
CA LEU A 165 -0.29 1.52 5.00
C LEU A 165 1.21 1.22 4.92
N GLY A 166 1.96 1.94 4.10
CA GLY A 166 3.42 1.81 4.01
C GLY A 166 4.10 2.03 5.35
N ALA A 167 3.71 3.08 6.10
CA ALA A 167 4.25 3.33 7.44
C ALA A 167 3.90 2.21 8.43
N LEU A 168 2.67 1.69 8.40
CA LEU A 168 2.27 0.57 9.25
C LEU A 168 3.04 -0.71 8.90
N PHE A 169 3.29 -0.98 7.61
CA PHE A 169 4.11 -2.10 7.16
C PHE A 169 5.56 -1.97 7.63
N PHE A 170 6.15 -0.77 7.54
CA PHE A 170 7.49 -0.52 8.11
C PHE A 170 7.54 -0.77 9.61
N ALA A 171 6.53 -0.32 10.36
CA ALA A 171 6.44 -0.59 11.79
C ALA A 171 6.39 -2.11 12.06
N ALA A 172 5.51 -2.85 11.37
CA ALA A 172 5.40 -4.30 11.53
C ALA A 172 6.71 -5.05 11.16
N LEU A 173 7.40 -4.59 10.11
CA LEU A 173 8.65 -5.19 9.63
C LEU A 173 9.88 -4.80 10.46
N SER A 174 9.78 -3.82 11.36
CA SER A 174 10.93 -3.34 12.14
C SER A 174 11.53 -4.42 13.04
N LEU A 175 10.69 -5.28 13.64
CA LEU A 175 11.14 -6.42 14.46
C LEU A 175 11.90 -7.48 13.65
N PRO A 176 11.31 -8.10 12.59
CA PRO A 176 12.03 -9.11 11.81
C PRO A 176 13.23 -8.52 11.09
N LEU A 177 13.19 -7.23 10.70
CA LEU A 177 14.36 -6.54 10.17
C LEU A 177 15.50 -6.47 11.18
N CYS A 178 15.22 -6.05 12.41
CA CYS A 178 16.25 -5.94 13.43
C CYS A 178 16.85 -7.30 13.80
N LEU A 179 16.02 -8.35 13.87
CA LEU A 179 16.48 -9.72 14.05
C LEU A 179 17.38 -10.18 12.91
N ALA A 180 16.94 -9.98 11.67
CA ALA A 180 17.71 -10.39 10.49
C ALA A 180 19.03 -9.62 10.41
N VAL A 181 19.03 -8.31 10.68
CA VAL A 181 20.25 -7.52 10.77
C VAL A 181 21.14 -8.01 11.90
N ALA A 182 20.64 -8.21 13.12
CA ALA A 182 21.45 -8.65 14.27
C ALA A 182 22.13 -10.01 14.01
N GLN A 183 21.40 -10.98 13.44
CA GLN A 183 21.94 -12.27 13.04
C GLN A 183 23.02 -12.12 11.97
N ASN A 184 22.78 -11.25 10.99
CA ASN A 184 23.69 -11.09 9.86
C ASN A 184 24.89 -10.17 10.15
N THR A 185 24.80 -9.30 11.17
CA THR A 185 25.82 -8.31 11.54
C THR A 185 27.15 -8.97 11.90
N MET A 186 27.10 -10.16 12.49
CA MET A 186 28.28 -10.97 12.80
C MET A 186 29.07 -11.40 11.55
N TYR A 187 28.41 -11.45 10.39
CA TYR A 187 29.01 -11.80 9.10
C TYR A 187 29.31 -10.59 8.22
N ILE A 188 28.92 -9.39 8.67
CA ILE A 188 29.26 -8.16 7.97
C ILE A 188 30.76 -7.92 8.13
N SER A 189 31.29 -7.82 9.35
CA SER A 189 32.72 -7.56 9.58
C SER A 189 33.18 -8.22 10.87
N LEU A 190 34.41 -8.74 10.87
CA LEU A 190 35.03 -9.29 12.08
C LEU A 190 35.11 -8.24 13.20
N THR A 191 35.46 -6.99 12.86
CA THR A 191 35.50 -5.89 13.82
C THR A 191 34.11 -5.59 14.38
N LEU A 192 33.08 -5.60 13.53
CA LEU A 192 31.71 -5.33 13.97
C LEU A 192 31.16 -6.47 14.83
N ALA A 193 31.50 -7.72 14.50
CA ALA A 193 31.20 -8.89 15.31
C ALA A 193 31.85 -8.79 16.70
N GLN A 194 33.13 -8.42 16.76
CA GLN A 194 33.87 -8.21 18.02
C GLN A 194 33.28 -7.06 18.85
N VAL A 195 32.90 -5.95 18.21
CA VAL A 195 32.22 -4.82 18.89
C VAL A 195 30.87 -5.28 19.44
N MET A 196 30.05 -5.98 18.64
CA MET A 196 28.76 -6.50 19.12
C MET A 196 28.94 -7.50 20.25
N GLN A 197 29.90 -8.42 20.15
CA GLN A 197 30.18 -9.40 21.20
C GLN A 197 30.68 -8.72 22.48
N SER A 198 31.55 -7.72 22.37
CA SER A 198 32.05 -6.94 23.51
C SER A 198 30.94 -6.10 24.16
N ALA A 199 30.07 -5.50 23.35
CA ALA A 199 28.93 -4.72 23.83
C ALA A 199 27.87 -5.60 24.50
N LEU A 200 27.65 -6.82 23.99
CA LEU A 200 26.63 -7.74 24.51
C LEU A 200 27.14 -8.63 25.66
N ALA A 201 28.46 -8.85 25.79
CA ALA A 201 29.04 -9.73 26.80
C ALA A 201 28.62 -9.39 28.25
N PRO A 202 28.60 -8.11 28.69
CA PRO A 202 28.15 -7.77 30.04
C PRO A 202 26.68 -8.14 30.28
N PHE A 203 25.83 -7.99 29.26
CA PHE A 203 24.42 -8.32 29.35
C PHE A 203 24.20 -9.83 29.33
N ALA A 204 24.89 -10.56 28.46
CA ALA A 204 24.80 -12.02 28.37
C ALA A 204 25.26 -12.70 29.67
N ALA A 205 26.27 -12.16 30.35
CA ALA A 205 26.73 -12.65 31.65
C ALA A 205 25.71 -12.42 32.78
N THR A 206 24.84 -11.41 32.65
CA THR A 206 23.83 -11.06 33.65
C THR A 206 22.49 -11.76 33.36
N SER A 207 22.03 -11.71 32.12
CA SER A 207 20.81 -12.36 31.64
C SER A 207 20.75 -12.32 30.11
N TYR A 208 20.53 -13.47 29.48
CA TYR A 208 20.30 -13.57 28.04
C TYR A 208 19.16 -12.62 27.58
N TYR A 209 18.12 -12.44 28.39
CA TYR A 209 17.00 -11.56 28.08
C TYR A 209 17.38 -10.07 27.99
N LEU A 210 18.37 -9.60 28.77
CA LEU A 210 18.87 -8.23 28.69
C LEU A 210 19.61 -7.97 27.38
N ALA A 211 20.43 -8.93 26.94
CA ALA A 211 21.14 -8.82 25.66
C ALA A 211 20.14 -8.74 24.48
N PHE A 212 19.05 -9.54 24.53
CA PHE A 212 17.97 -9.44 23.55
C PHE A 212 17.23 -8.10 23.64
N ALA A 213 16.90 -7.63 24.84
CA ALA A 213 16.20 -6.36 25.03
C ALA A 213 16.99 -5.19 24.40
N VAL A 214 18.31 -5.14 24.58
CA VAL A 214 19.18 -4.12 23.99
C VAL A 214 19.17 -4.20 22.46
N LEU A 215 19.23 -5.41 21.90
CA LEU A 215 19.16 -5.64 20.44
C LEU A 215 17.84 -5.18 19.82
N PHE A 216 16.74 -5.15 20.57
CA PHE A 216 15.43 -4.72 20.07
C PHE A 216 15.16 -3.22 20.21
N ILE A 217 15.99 -2.46 20.94
CA ILE A 217 15.83 -0.99 21.08
C ILE A 217 15.68 -0.31 19.71
N PRO A 218 16.53 -0.58 18.69
CA PRO A 218 16.37 0.03 17.37
C PRO A 218 15.03 -0.34 16.70
N ALA A 219 14.56 -1.58 16.87
CA ALA A 219 13.28 -2.02 16.34
C ALA A 219 12.12 -1.23 16.96
N TYR A 220 12.09 -1.08 18.28
CA TYR A 220 11.06 -0.33 18.98
C TYR A 220 11.07 1.16 18.62
N LEU A 221 12.26 1.75 18.43
CA LEU A 221 12.39 3.12 17.94
C LEU A 221 11.82 3.27 16.52
N LEU A 222 12.15 2.36 15.60
CA LEU A 222 11.59 2.36 14.25
C LEU A 222 10.06 2.20 14.27
N ILE A 223 9.54 1.26 15.08
CA ILE A 223 8.09 1.10 15.30
C ILE A 223 7.48 2.42 15.76
N ALA A 224 8.01 3.04 16.82
CA ALA A 224 7.48 4.27 17.37
C ALA A 224 7.50 5.42 16.35
N VAL A 225 8.60 5.55 15.59
CA VAL A 225 8.75 6.57 14.55
C VAL A 225 7.73 6.36 13.43
N PHE A 226 7.64 5.16 12.86
CA PHE A 226 6.71 4.88 11.76
C PHE A 226 5.24 4.92 12.20
N MET A 227 4.92 4.47 13.42
CA MET A 227 3.58 4.64 14.00
C MET A 227 3.23 6.11 14.19
N THR A 228 4.17 6.93 14.69
CA THR A 228 3.97 8.38 14.84
C THR A 228 3.75 9.04 13.49
N ILE A 229 4.51 8.66 12.46
CA ILE A 229 4.32 9.12 11.08
C ILE A 229 2.93 8.73 10.58
N ALA A 230 2.50 7.48 10.76
CA ALA A 230 1.19 7.00 10.33
C ALA A 230 0.04 7.80 10.98
N VAL A 231 0.11 8.01 12.29
CA VAL A 231 -0.87 8.81 13.05
C VAL A 231 -0.87 10.26 12.56
N ARG A 232 0.30 10.88 12.39
CA ARG A 232 0.41 12.27 11.92
C ARG A 232 -0.12 12.44 10.49
N LEU A 233 0.21 11.53 9.58
CA LEU A 233 -0.32 11.54 8.21
C LEU A 233 -1.84 11.39 8.21
N ARG A 234 -2.39 10.49 9.03
CA ARG A 234 -3.85 10.31 9.17
C ARG A 234 -4.53 11.56 9.71
N ALA A 235 -3.96 12.19 10.73
CA ALA A 235 -4.50 13.41 11.32
C ALA A 235 -4.48 14.58 10.33
N LEU A 236 -3.38 14.78 9.60
CA LEU A 236 -3.26 15.81 8.57
C LEU A 236 -4.23 15.55 7.41
N HIS A 237 -4.35 14.30 6.95
CA HIS A 237 -5.29 13.93 5.89
C HIS A 237 -6.73 14.22 6.28
N ARG A 238 -7.12 13.95 7.53
CA ARG A 238 -8.46 14.31 8.05
C ARG A 238 -8.68 15.83 8.03
N ARG A 239 -7.71 16.63 8.49
CA ARG A 239 -7.84 18.10 8.48
C ARG A 239 -7.96 18.67 7.07
N ILE A 240 -7.14 18.17 6.13
CA ILE A 240 -7.20 18.56 4.71
C ILE A 240 -8.59 18.26 4.13
N ARG A 241 -9.18 17.09 4.44
CA ARG A 241 -10.55 16.79 4.01
C ARG A 241 -11.57 17.76 4.60
N LEU A 242 -11.48 18.06 5.91
CA LEU A 242 -12.41 18.99 6.55
C LEU A 242 -12.35 20.38 5.93
N GLU A 243 -11.16 20.92 5.66
CA GLU A 243 -11.00 22.20 4.95
C GLU A 243 -11.60 22.14 3.53
N ALA A 244 -11.45 21.03 2.82
CA ALA A 244 -12.00 20.89 1.47
C ALA A 244 -13.55 20.83 1.42
N TYR A 245 -14.20 20.41 2.51
CA TYR A 245 -15.66 20.32 2.60
C TYR A 245 -16.33 21.53 3.25
N THR A 246 -15.56 22.45 3.84
CA THR A 246 -16.13 23.65 4.46
C THR A 246 -16.24 24.72 3.36
N PRO A 247 -17.43 25.02 2.82
CA PRO A 247 -17.57 25.98 1.74
C PRO A 247 -17.12 27.37 2.23
N ALA A 248 -16.30 28.06 1.44
CA ALA A 248 -15.79 29.40 1.73
C ALA A 248 -16.87 30.51 1.80
N HIS A 249 -18.15 30.14 1.85
CA HIS A 249 -19.29 31.03 1.70
C HIS A 249 -19.73 31.76 2.97
N GLU A 250 -19.21 31.43 4.15
CA GLU A 250 -19.58 32.18 5.37
C GLU A 250 -18.76 33.46 5.60
N THR A 251 -17.65 33.67 4.88
CA THR A 251 -16.79 34.84 5.11
C THR A 251 -17.18 36.10 4.34
N THR A 252 -18.19 36.07 3.48
CA THR A 252 -18.55 37.22 2.61
C THR A 252 -19.84 37.95 3.03
N MET A 253 -20.52 37.55 4.11
CA MET A 253 -21.79 38.16 4.54
C MET A 253 -21.66 39.14 5.74
N LEU A 254 -20.46 39.63 6.05
CA LEU A 254 -20.21 40.57 7.16
C LEU A 254 -19.52 41.88 6.74
N TYR A 255 -19.60 42.28 5.47
CA TYR A 255 -19.15 43.60 5.01
C TYR A 255 -20.20 44.29 4.15
#